data_AF-A0AAW2CWU8-F1
#
_entry.id   AF-A0AAW2CWU8-F1
#
_cell.length_a   1.000
_cell.length_b   1.000
_cell.length_c   1.000
_cell.angle_alpha   90.00
_cell.angle_beta   90.00
_cell.angle_gamma   90.00
#
_symmetry.space_group_name_H-M   'P 1'
#
loop_
_entity.id
_entity.type
_entity.pdbx_description
1 polymer ?
#
loop_
_entity_poly.entity_id
_entity_poly.type
_entity_poly.pdbx_seq_one_letter_code
_entity_poly.pdbx_strand_id
1 'polypeptide(L)'
;MPMSKMSNYLSSYDGHLCDVENCIIRTSLKLHTFGRRFYTCRYWSPDDDRACKFFKWLDTSICCMRGAATTPIVIAKFKRLEHAVEVANEESKQAHTLIAATLERE
;
A
#
# COMPACT_ATOMS: atom_id res chain seq x y z
N MET A 1 -38.65 -1.06 17.39
CA MET A 1 -37.33 -1.61 17.04
C MET A 1 -36.50 -0.48 16.44
N PRO A 2 -35.36 -0.06 17.00
CA PRO A 2 -34.58 1.00 16.40
C PRO A 2 -33.75 0.41 15.25
N MET A 3 -34.05 0.86 14.03
CA MET A 3 -33.28 0.58 12.83
C MET A 3 -31.82 1.02 13.03
N SER A 4 -30.92 0.05 12.88
CA SER A 4 -29.48 0.22 12.88
C SER A 4 -29.05 1.35 11.94
N LYS A 5 -28.28 2.31 12.47
CA LYS A 5 -27.59 3.37 11.73
C LYS A 5 -26.83 2.77 10.53
N MET A 6 -27.43 2.77 9.35
CA MET A 6 -26.70 2.67 8.10
C MET A 6 -25.94 3.99 7.93
N SER A 7 -24.65 3.97 8.26
CA SER A 7 -23.77 5.07 7.93
C SER A 7 -23.59 5.07 6.41
N ASN A 8 -24.33 5.97 5.77
CA ASN A 8 -24.36 6.15 4.32
C ASN A 8 -23.03 6.76 3.87
N TYR A 9 -22.07 5.93 3.48
CA TYR A 9 -20.78 6.37 2.94
C TYR A 9 -20.86 6.48 1.41
N LEU A 10 -21.67 7.41 0.91
CA LEU A 10 -21.72 7.73 -0.52
C LEU A 10 -20.49 8.58 -0.89
N SER A 11 -19.47 7.97 -1.50
CA SER A 11 -18.54 8.72 -2.35
C SER A 11 -19.11 8.73 -3.77
N SER A 12 -19.95 9.72 -4.04
CA SER A 12 -20.55 9.96 -5.35
C SER A 12 -19.52 10.64 -6.25
N TYR A 13 -18.76 9.85 -7.01
CA TYR A 13 -18.13 10.37 -8.22
C TYR A 13 -18.64 9.56 -9.40
N ASP A 14 -19.36 10.19 -10.32
CA ASP A 14 -19.86 9.57 -11.55
C ASP A 14 -20.84 8.38 -11.38
N GLY A 15 -21.83 8.54 -10.48
CA GLY A 15 -23.01 7.67 -10.44
C GLY A 15 -22.81 6.24 -9.93
N HIS A 16 -21.64 5.90 -9.37
CA HIS A 16 -21.42 4.59 -8.76
C HIS A 16 -21.48 4.66 -7.23
N LEU A 17 -22.24 3.74 -6.62
CA LEU A 17 -22.34 3.57 -5.18
C LEU A 17 -21.24 2.61 -4.71
N CYS A 18 -20.28 3.10 -3.92
CA CYS A 18 -19.29 2.24 -3.29
C CYS A 18 -19.81 1.71 -1.95
N ASP A 19 -20.32 0.49 -1.95
CA ASP A 19 -20.65 -0.26 -0.75
C ASP A 19 -19.91 -1.62 -0.72
N VAL A 20 -20.19 -2.44 0.31
CA VAL A 20 -19.57 -3.76 0.50
C VAL A 20 -19.91 -4.74 -0.64
N GLU A 21 -21.02 -4.53 -1.35
CA GLU A 21 -21.53 -5.42 -2.40
C GLU A 21 -21.03 -5.03 -3.80
N ASN A 22 -20.80 -3.73 -4.02
CA ASN A 22 -20.39 -3.17 -5.31
C ASN A 22 -18.89 -2.90 -5.42
N CYS A 23 -18.17 -2.89 -4.29
CA CYS A 23 -16.71 -2.74 -4.25
C CYS A 23 -15.97 -4.05 -4.51
N ILE A 24 -14.70 -3.95 -4.91
CA ILE A 24 -13.82 -5.10 -5.09
C ILE A 24 -12.93 -5.31 -3.87
N ILE A 25 -12.57 -6.57 -3.60
CA ILE A 25 -11.62 -6.91 -2.54
C ILE A 25 -10.21 -6.98 -3.13
N ARG A 26 -9.28 -6.22 -2.56
CA ARG A 26 -7.84 -6.31 -2.87
C ARG A 26 -7.04 -6.73 -1.65
N THR A 27 -5.80 -7.14 -1.89
CA THR A 27 -4.83 -7.48 -0.85
C THR A 27 -3.77 -6.39 -0.81
N SER A 28 -3.47 -5.87 0.39
CA SER A 28 -2.45 -4.85 0.58
C SER A 28 -1.06 -5.46 0.37
N LEU A 29 -0.25 -4.73 -0.40
CA LEU A 29 1.16 -5.03 -0.64
C LEU A 29 2.09 -4.09 0.14
N LYS A 30 1.53 -3.18 0.96
CA LYS A 30 2.34 -2.29 1.80
C LYS A 30 2.96 -3.06 2.96
N LEU A 31 4.21 -2.75 3.31
CA LEU A 31 4.99 -3.46 4.33
C LEU A 31 4.21 -3.74 5.63
N HIS A 32 3.65 -2.72 6.26
CA HIS A 32 2.97 -2.85 7.56
C HIS A 32 1.56 -3.45 7.50
N THR A 33 1.01 -3.63 6.30
CA THR A 33 -0.33 -4.19 6.10
C THR A 33 -0.32 -5.34 5.10
N PHE A 34 0.86 -5.92 4.85
CA PHE A 34 1.05 -6.92 3.81
C PHE A 34 0.15 -8.13 4.06
N GLY A 35 -0.62 -8.50 3.04
CA GLY A 35 -1.56 -9.62 3.10
C GLY A 35 -2.93 -9.28 3.69
N ARG A 36 -3.12 -8.09 4.27
CA ARG A 36 -4.45 -7.64 4.74
C ARG A 36 -5.36 -7.35 3.54
N ARG A 37 -6.62 -7.78 3.62
CA ARG A 37 -7.61 -7.55 2.56
C ARG A 37 -8.44 -6.32 2.85
N PHE A 38 -8.83 -5.57 1.83
CA PHE A 38 -9.67 -4.38 1.94
C PHE A 38 -10.63 -4.26 0.76
N TYR A 39 -11.77 -3.61 0.99
CA TYR A 39 -12.68 -3.13 -0.03
C TYR A 39 -12.14 -1.82 -0.61
N THR A 40 -12.17 -1.72 -1.94
CA THR A 40 -11.87 -0.50 -2.66
C THR A 40 -12.80 -0.34 -3.85
N CYS A 41 -12.99 0.90 -4.31
CA CYS A 41 -13.71 1.15 -5.54
C CYS A 41 -13.07 0.38 -6.71
N ARG A 42 -13.90 -0.17 -7.61
CA ARG A 42 -13.44 -0.83 -8.85
C ARG A 42 -12.68 0.13 -9.77
N TYR A 43 -13.10 1.40 -9.79
CA TYR A 43 -12.49 2.46 -10.59
C TYR A 43 -11.42 3.25 -9.84
N TRP A 44 -10.94 2.73 -8.70
CA TRP A 44 -9.85 3.39 -7.99
C TRP A 44 -8.60 3.47 -8.87
N SER A 45 -8.05 4.67 -8.97
CA SER A 45 -6.77 4.96 -9.62
C SER A 45 -5.92 5.82 -8.67
N PRO A 46 -4.62 5.51 -8.51
CA PRO A 46 -3.72 6.33 -7.71
C PRO A 46 -3.47 7.70 -8.35
N ASP A 47 -3.46 7.77 -9.69
CA ASP A 47 -3.05 8.96 -10.45
C ASP A 47 -4.21 9.88 -10.85
N ASP A 48 -5.45 9.50 -10.52
CA ASP A 48 -6.64 10.30 -10.81
C ASP A 48 -7.31 10.74 -9.50
N ASP A 49 -7.19 12.02 -9.15
CA ASP A 49 -7.82 12.60 -7.96
C ASP A 49 -9.34 12.59 -8.01
N ARG A 50 -9.90 12.46 -9.21
CA ARG A 50 -11.35 12.33 -9.43
C ARG A 50 -11.84 10.91 -9.19
N ALA A 51 -10.96 9.91 -9.20
CA ALA A 51 -11.35 8.55 -8.92
C ALA A 51 -11.86 8.40 -7.49
N CYS A 52 -12.92 7.62 -7.31
CA CYS A 52 -13.46 7.34 -5.99
C CYS A 52 -12.40 6.69 -5.08
N LYS A 53 -12.15 7.32 -3.94
CA LYS A 53 -11.13 6.91 -2.96
C LYS A 53 -11.72 6.05 -1.82
N PHE A 54 -12.86 5.39 -2.06
CA PHE A 54 -13.47 4.50 -1.10
C PHE A 54 -12.50 3.39 -0.66
N PHE A 55 -12.37 3.21 0.65
CA PHE A 55 -11.46 2.25 1.25
C PHE A 55 -12.03 1.74 2.59
N LYS A 56 -12.04 0.42 2.80
CA LYS A 56 -12.41 -0.17 4.09
C LYS A 56 -11.71 -1.52 4.30
N TRP A 57 -11.08 -1.70 5.45
CA TRP A 57 -10.45 -2.99 5.78
C TRP A 57 -11.48 -4.12 5.96
N LEU A 58 -11.15 -5.32 5.45
CA LEU A 58 -11.82 -6.58 5.81
C LEU A 58 -11.15 -7.11 7.09
N ASP A 59 -11.39 -6.44 8.21
CA ASP A 59 -10.80 -6.83 9.51
C ASP A 59 -11.57 -7.96 10.21
N THR A 60 -12.48 -8.65 9.52
CA THR A 60 -13.07 -9.88 10.03
C THR A 60 -11.97 -10.95 10.13
N SER A 61 -11.84 -11.51 11.33
CA SER A 61 -10.86 -12.45 11.90
C SER A 61 -10.36 -13.65 11.07
N ILE A 62 -10.69 -13.75 9.78
CA ILE A 62 -10.20 -14.78 8.88
C ILE A 62 -8.83 -14.34 8.34
N CYS A 63 -7.85 -14.29 9.25
CA CYS A 63 -6.46 -14.36 8.83
C CYS A 63 -6.28 -15.75 8.22
N CYS A 64 -6.21 -15.86 6.89
CA CYS A 64 -5.85 -17.12 6.28
C CYS A 64 -4.50 -17.56 6.87
N MET A 65 -4.43 -18.73 7.49
CA MET A 65 -3.25 -19.19 8.24
C MET A 65 -1.97 -19.13 7.39
N ARG A 66 -2.11 -19.35 6.08
CA ARG A 66 -1.03 -19.20 5.09
C ARG A 66 -0.55 -17.77 4.91
N GLY A 67 -1.47 -16.79 4.88
CA GLY A 67 -1.13 -15.37 4.83
C GLY A 67 -0.41 -14.93 6.10
N ALA A 68 -0.93 -15.31 7.27
CA ALA A 68 -0.29 -15.04 8.56
C ALA A 68 1.14 -15.61 8.65
N ALA A 69 1.38 -16.81 8.10
CA ALA A 69 2.71 -17.42 8.06
C ALA A 69 3.66 -16.76 7.04
N THR A 70 3.14 -16.32 5.88
CA THR A 70 3.97 -15.79 4.77
C THR A 70 4.31 -14.31 4.96
N THR A 71 3.39 -13.51 5.53
CA THR A 71 3.57 -12.07 5.76
C THR A 71 4.87 -11.71 6.47
N PRO A 72 5.27 -12.32 7.62
CA PRO A 72 6.51 -11.95 8.29
C PRO A 72 7.76 -12.23 7.44
N ILE A 73 7.76 -13.31 6.65
CA ILE A 73 8.87 -13.66 5.76
C ILE A 73 9.04 -12.59 4.68
N VAL A 74 7.94 -12.17 4.06
CA VAL A 74 7.94 -11.15 3.02
C VAL A 74 8.36 -9.80 3.59
N ILE A 75 7.82 -9.40 4.75
CA ILE A 75 8.21 -8.16 5.43
C ILE A 75 9.71 -8.14 5.74
N ALA A 76 10.25 -9.24 6.28
CA ALA A 76 11.69 -9.33 6.56
C ALA A 76 12.54 -9.20 5.28
N LYS A 77 12.09 -9.78 4.16
CA LYS A 77 12.78 -9.64 2.88
C LYS A 77 12.74 -8.19 2.38
N PHE A 78 11.59 -7.53 2.40
CA PHE A 78 11.46 -6.13 1.98
C PHE A 78 12.34 -5.20 2.81
N LYS A 79 12.34 -5.33 4.14
CA LYS A 79 13.21 -4.53 5.02
C LYS A 79 14.69 -4.68 4.70
N ARG A 80 15.15 -5.90 4.40
CA ARG A 80 16.54 -6.13 3.98
C ARG A 80 16.87 -5.47 2.65
N LEU A 81 15.93 -5.50 1.70
CA LEU A 81 16.11 -4.86 0.40
C LEU A 81 16.12 -3.33 0.52
N GLU A 82 15.22 -2.74 1.31
CA GLU A 82 15.20 -1.30 1.57
C GLU A 82 16.53 -0.83 2.18
N HIS A 83 17.04 -1.54 3.19
CA HIS A 83 18.34 -1.25 3.79
C HIS A 83 19.50 -1.40 2.79
N ALA A 84 19.50 -2.46 1.97
CA ALA A 84 20.54 -2.66 0.97
C ALA A 84 20.54 -1.56 -0.10
N VAL A 85 19.36 -1.08 -0.51
CA VAL A 85 19.21 0.04 -1.43
C VAL A 85 19.74 1.33 -0.80
N GLU A 86 19.44 1.58 0.47
CA GLU A 86 19.94 2.75 1.19
C GLU A 86 21.47 2.76 1.28
N VAL A 87 22.09 1.63 1.64
CA VAL A 87 23.55 1.48 1.69
C VAL A 87 24.17 1.69 0.32
N ALA A 88 23.67 1.02 -0.72
CA ALA A 88 24.21 1.15 -2.07
C ALA A 88 24.09 2.58 -2.62
N ASN A 89 23.00 3.28 -2.30
CA ASN A 89 22.82 4.67 -2.69
C ASN A 89 23.85 5.58 -2.00
N GLU A 90 24.15 5.32 -0.73
CA GLU A 90 25.14 6.10 0.01
C GLU A 90 26.57 5.84 -0.48
N GLU A 91 26.93 4.58 -0.75
CA GLU A 91 28.19 4.20 -1.38
C GLU A 91 28.36 4.88 -2.75
N SER A 92 27.29 4.88 -3.56
CA SER A 92 27.28 5.55 -4.87
C SER A 92 27.51 7.05 -4.74
N LYS A 93 26.85 7.72 -3.79
CA LYS A 93 27.08 9.16 -3.55
C LYS A 93 28.51 9.44 -3.14
N GLN A 94 29.07 8.66 -2.21
CA GLN A 94 30.44 8.82 -1.76
C GLN A 94 31.43 8.64 -2.90
N ALA A 95 31.24 7.61 -3.73
CA ALA A 95 32.06 7.40 -4.92
C ALA A 95 31.98 8.58 -5.89
N HIS A 96 30.78 9.11 -6.14
CA HIS A 96 30.59 10.28 -7.00
C HIS A 96 31.28 11.52 -6.44
N THR A 97 31.20 11.76 -5.13
CA THR A 97 31.88 12.88 -4.46
C THR A 97 33.39 12.75 -4.56
N LEU A 98 33.95 11.55 -4.37
CA LEU A 98 35.39 11.29 -4.48
C LEU A 98 35.89 11.51 -5.91
N ILE A 99 35.14 11.06 -6.92
CA ILE A 99 35.48 11.29 -8.34
C ILE A 99 35.45 12.78 -8.66
N ALA A 100 34.40 13.50 -8.25
CA ALA A 100 34.31 14.95 -8.46
C ALA A 100 35.48 15.70 -7.80
N ALA A 101 35.81 15.38 -6.55
CA ALA A 101 36.94 15.98 -5.83
C ALA A 101 38.31 15.59 -6.40
N THR A 102 38.40 14.53 -7.20
CA THR A 102 39.63 14.15 -7.91
C THR A 102 39.77 14.94 -9.20
N LEU A 103 38.68 15.10 -9.96
CA LEU A 103 38.63 15.90 -11.19
C LEU A 103 38.87 17.39 -10.94
N GLU A 104 38.45 17.93 -9.79
CA GLU A 104 38.71 19.33 -9.42
C GLU A 104 40.18 19.61 -9.04
N ARG A 105 41.00 18.56 -8.86
CA ARG A 105 42.43 18.68 -8.51
C ARG A 105 43.37 18.53 -9.69
N GLU A 106 42.86 18.15 -10.87
CA GLU A 106 43.57 18.09 -12.15
C GLU A 106 43.39 19.39 -12.94
#